data_AF-A0AB37W2A8-F1
#
_entry.id   AF-A0AB37W2A8-F1
#
_cell.length_a   1.000
_cell.length_b   1.000
_cell.length_c   1.000
_cell.angle_alpha   90.00
_cell.angle_beta   90.00
_cell.angle_gamma   90.00
#
_symmetry.space_group_name_H-M   'P 1'
#
loop_
_entity.id
_entity.type
_entity.pdbx_description
1 polymer ?
#
loop_
_entity_poly.entity_id
_entity_poly.type
_entity_poly.pdbx_seq_one_letter_code
_entity_poly.pdbx_strand_id
1 'polypeptide(L)'
;MAVFESSAVPPPLARVMREFEELVKSFETGLLRSLEDHGHGHAHGLAAKGSSPRDDVRREACRLAISDLSSQYTPKYIRRSLDAAELEGKRVEDQLQTLSLSGHAQDDESDLGSLHNGYFRLYSTELFDLLGQPTDLRFGTLRFHKDNLNHHEMPSQPHSPSPHVTIELALNESFFVADSEETLPYHTFRLPTTPSLRNRGIRSRKFDEEGTFPEYDSWLLFTFLGNGCIKLEVPIEMCADVYGGSLRGRENQEVLFWGFFVDDDE
;
A
#
# COMPACT_ATOMS: atom_id res chain seq x y z
N MET A 1 -20.15 36.39 36.77
CA MET A 1 -20.33 35.84 35.41
C MET A 1 -18.96 35.79 34.77
N ALA A 2 -18.38 34.59 34.67
CA ALA A 2 -17.11 34.39 34.00
C ALA A 2 -17.40 34.10 32.51
N VAL A 3 -16.81 34.90 31.63
CA VAL A 3 -16.82 34.69 30.18
C VAL A 3 -15.80 33.60 29.91
N PHE A 4 -16.27 32.43 29.50
CA PHE A 4 -15.41 31.41 28.90
C PHE A 4 -15.16 31.82 27.45
N GLU A 5 -14.00 32.44 27.19
CA GLU A 5 -13.44 32.51 25.84
C GLU A 5 -13.10 31.08 25.40
N SER A 6 -14.02 30.48 24.65
CA SER A 6 -13.73 29.28 23.87
C SER A 6 -12.80 29.69 22.74
N SER A 7 -11.50 29.44 22.90
CA SER A 7 -10.56 29.44 21.78
C SER A 7 -10.85 28.22 20.92
N ALA A 8 -11.88 28.32 20.09
CA ALA A 8 -12.18 27.32 19.09
C ALA A 8 -10.96 27.19 18.17
N VAL A 9 -10.24 26.09 18.29
CA VAL A 9 -9.16 25.74 17.38
C VAL A 9 -9.74 25.79 15.97
N PRO A 10 -9.19 26.62 15.06
CA PRO A 10 -9.77 26.78 13.73
C PRO A 10 -9.83 25.41 13.04
N PRO A 11 -10.91 25.14 12.28
CA PRO A 11 -11.06 23.85 11.61
C PRO A 11 -9.83 23.57 10.75
N PRO A 12 -9.38 22.30 10.62
CA PRO A 12 -8.14 21.94 9.94
C PRO A 12 -7.96 22.60 8.56
N LEU A 13 -9.07 22.76 7.82
CA LEU A 13 -9.11 23.43 6.52
C LEU A 13 -8.78 24.94 6.59
N ALA A 14 -9.27 25.65 7.61
CA ALA A 14 -9.00 27.08 7.77
C ALA A 14 -7.52 27.37 8.06
N ARG A 15 -6.84 26.44 8.75
CA ARG A 15 -5.38 26.53 8.95
C ARG A 15 -4.63 26.32 7.63
N VAL A 16 -4.96 25.26 6.89
CA VAL A 16 -4.34 24.96 5.59
C VAL A 16 -4.58 26.10 4.60
N MET A 17 -5.77 26.71 4.60
CA MET A 17 -6.06 27.82 3.69
C MET A 17 -5.27 29.08 4.01
N ARG A 18 -5.01 29.34 5.29
CA ARG A 18 -4.13 30.44 5.71
C ARG A 18 -2.69 30.20 5.27
N GLU A 19 -2.17 29.00 5.50
CA GLU A 19 -0.82 28.61 5.07
C GLU A 19 -0.68 28.70 3.54
N PHE A 20 -1.70 28.30 2.78
CA PHE A 20 -1.74 28.48 1.33
C PHE A 20 -1.63 29.94 0.91
N GLU A 21 -2.45 30.83 1.48
CA GLU A 21 -2.41 32.26 1.15
C GLU A 21 -1.07 32.91 1.50
N GLU A 22 -0.45 32.49 2.61
CA GLU A 22 0.89 32.95 3.02
C GLU A 22 1.97 32.48 2.03
N LEU A 23 1.94 31.22 1.62
CA LEU A 23 2.85 30.66 0.60
C LEU A 23 2.67 31.36 -0.75
N VAL A 24 1.43 31.57 -1.21
CA VAL A 24 1.16 32.29 -2.47
C VAL A 24 1.75 33.69 -2.42
N LYS A 25 1.55 34.45 -1.34
CA LYS A 25 2.14 35.79 -1.20
C LYS A 25 3.68 35.75 -1.22
N SER A 26 4.28 34.76 -0.57
CA SER A 26 5.73 34.56 -0.55
C SER A 26 6.27 34.31 -1.96
N PHE A 27 5.68 33.36 -2.69
CA PHE A 27 6.07 33.02 -4.06
C PHE A 27 5.79 34.16 -5.05
N GLU A 28 4.62 34.83 -4.97
CA GLU A 28 4.32 36.01 -5.79
C GLU A 28 5.39 37.09 -5.61
N THR A 29 5.79 37.37 -4.36
CA THR A 29 6.83 38.36 -4.06
C THR A 29 8.19 37.95 -4.64
N GLY A 30 8.55 36.67 -4.52
CA GLY A 30 9.80 36.15 -5.08
C GLY A 30 9.84 36.18 -6.61
N LEU A 31 8.75 35.79 -7.26
CA LEU A 31 8.62 35.79 -8.72
C LEU A 31 8.65 37.21 -9.30
N LEU A 32 7.97 38.17 -8.66
CA LEU A 32 8.00 39.57 -9.08
C LEU A 32 9.42 40.16 -9.00
N ARG A 33 10.15 39.91 -7.91
CA ARG A 33 11.55 40.35 -7.79
C ARG A 33 12.44 39.77 -8.88
N SER A 34 12.29 38.47 -9.16
CA SER A 34 13.05 37.81 -10.24
C SER A 34 12.78 38.45 -11.61
N LEU A 35 11.52 38.81 -11.91
CA LEU A 35 11.16 39.48 -13.16
C LEU A 35 11.73 40.90 -13.25
N GLU A 36 11.77 41.63 -12.13
CA GLU A 36 12.38 42.97 -12.06
C GLU A 36 13.90 42.91 -12.31
N ASP A 37 14.60 41.92 -11.74
CA ASP A 37 16.05 41.74 -11.90
C ASP A 37 16.45 41.36 -13.34
N HIS A 38 15.59 40.66 -14.08
CA HIS A 38 15.84 40.26 -15.48
C HIS A 38 15.33 41.27 -16.52
N GLY A 39 14.47 42.22 -16.11
CA GLY A 39 13.81 43.19 -16.98
C GLY A 39 14.72 44.32 -17.52
N HIS A 40 15.98 44.41 -17.09
CA HIS A 40 16.91 45.47 -17.52
C HIS A 40 17.74 45.11 -18.78
N GLY A 41 17.56 43.91 -19.37
CA GLY A 41 18.41 43.43 -20.47
C GLY A 41 17.82 43.45 -21.88
N HIS A 42 16.52 43.14 -22.08
CA HIS A 42 15.99 42.92 -23.44
C HIS A 42 14.50 43.23 -23.54
N ALA A 43 14.15 44.51 -23.70
CA ALA A 43 12.81 44.93 -24.07
C ALA A 43 12.67 45.01 -25.60
N HIS A 44 12.46 43.87 -26.27
CA HIS A 44 11.83 43.87 -27.59
C HIS A 44 11.26 42.49 -27.94
N GLY A 45 9.93 42.43 -28.05
CA GLY A 45 9.27 41.46 -28.94
C GLY A 45 8.27 40.54 -28.26
N LEU A 46 7.01 40.70 -28.70
CA LEU A 46 5.92 39.71 -28.64
C LEU A 46 5.11 39.66 -27.33
N ALA A 47 4.37 40.73 -27.10
CA ALA A 47 3.14 40.68 -26.31
C ALA A 47 2.11 39.77 -27.00
N ALA A 48 2.11 38.48 -26.63
CA ALA A 48 1.05 37.55 -26.98
C ALA A 48 -0.20 37.85 -26.13
N LYS A 49 -1.35 37.94 -26.79
CA LYS A 49 -2.67 38.23 -26.23
C LYS A 49 -3.04 37.27 -25.10
N GLY A 50 -3.44 37.79 -23.94
CA GLY A 50 -4.45 37.12 -23.10
C GLY A 50 -4.48 37.43 -21.61
N SER A 51 -3.33 37.48 -20.93
CA SER A 51 -3.26 37.61 -19.46
C SER A 51 -2.36 38.76 -19.03
N SER A 52 -2.73 39.45 -17.96
CA SER A 52 -1.82 40.37 -17.30
C SER A 52 -0.61 39.58 -16.81
N PRO A 53 0.64 40.05 -16.97
CA PRO A 53 1.83 39.41 -16.40
C PRO A 53 1.68 39.08 -14.91
N ARG A 54 0.87 39.87 -14.20
CA ARG A 54 0.53 39.66 -12.79
C ARG A 54 -0.36 38.45 -12.54
N ASP A 55 -1.27 38.14 -13.47
CA ASP A 55 -2.15 36.96 -13.37
C ASP A 55 -1.36 35.67 -13.63
N ASP A 56 -0.34 35.73 -14.48
CA ASP A 56 0.56 34.61 -14.75
C ASP A 56 1.49 34.34 -13.56
N VAL A 57 2.03 35.39 -12.93
CA VAL A 57 2.80 35.28 -11.68
C VAL A 57 1.96 34.67 -10.56
N ARG A 58 0.71 35.12 -10.40
CA ARG A 58 -0.19 34.58 -9.39
C ARG A 58 -0.51 33.11 -9.63
N ARG A 59 -0.79 32.72 -10.89
CA ARG A 59 -1.02 31.31 -11.23
C ARG A 59 0.18 30.43 -10.90
N GLU A 60 1.37 30.89 -11.24
CA GLU A 60 2.59 30.14 -10.94
C GLU A 60 2.87 30.07 -9.43
N ALA A 61 2.68 31.16 -8.69
CA ALA A 61 2.77 31.17 -7.23
C ALA A 61 1.77 30.21 -6.57
N CYS A 62 0.53 30.15 -7.06
CA CYS A 62 -0.47 29.17 -6.63
C CYS A 62 -0.01 27.73 -6.91
N ARG A 63 0.56 27.47 -8.10
CA ARG A 63 1.08 26.14 -8.46
C ARG A 63 2.21 25.70 -7.51
N LEU A 64 3.14 26.59 -7.21
CA LEU A 64 4.23 26.34 -6.26
C LEU A 64 3.72 26.12 -4.84
N ALA A 65 2.77 26.94 -4.37
CA ALA A 65 2.14 26.78 -3.07
C ALA A 65 1.39 25.45 -2.92
N ILE A 66 0.67 24.99 -3.96
CA ILE A 66 0.03 23.67 -3.96
C ILE A 66 1.08 22.57 -3.88
N SER A 67 2.17 22.67 -4.66
CA SER A 67 3.26 21.69 -4.64
C SER A 67 3.88 21.59 -3.24
N ASP A 68 4.16 22.72 -2.59
CA ASP A 68 4.82 22.76 -1.27
C ASP A 68 3.88 22.28 -0.15
N LEU A 69 2.59 22.64 -0.19
CA LEU A 69 1.60 22.10 0.74
C LEU A 69 1.42 20.59 0.53
N SER A 70 1.38 20.13 -0.72
CA SER A 70 1.24 18.70 -1.01
C SER A 70 2.40 17.91 -0.42
N SER A 71 3.66 18.36 -0.58
CA SER A 71 4.83 17.66 -0.04
C SER A 71 4.81 17.61 1.51
N GLN A 72 4.31 18.65 2.17
CA GLN A 72 4.26 18.72 3.62
C GLN A 72 3.12 17.89 4.24
N TYR A 73 1.95 17.86 3.60
CA TYR A 73 0.74 17.26 4.16
C TYR A 73 0.48 15.83 3.68
N THR A 74 0.95 15.47 2.49
CA THR A 74 0.73 14.13 1.90
C THR A 74 1.25 13.02 2.82
N PRO A 75 2.50 13.06 3.33
CA PRO A 75 3.00 12.00 4.24
C PRO A 75 2.16 11.87 5.52
N LYS A 76 1.68 12.99 6.08
CA LYS A 76 0.84 12.98 7.29
C LYS A 76 -0.53 12.34 7.03
N TYR A 77 -1.12 12.61 5.86
CA TYR A 77 -2.40 12.03 5.47
C TYR A 77 -2.26 10.54 5.17
N ILE A 78 -1.21 10.16 4.45
CA ILE A 78 -0.87 8.77 4.19
C ILE A 78 -0.67 8.03 5.50
N ARG A 79 0.12 8.57 6.42
CA ARG A 79 0.34 7.94 7.73
C ARG A 79 -0.96 7.67 8.48
N ARG A 80 -1.86 8.65 8.55
CA ARG A 80 -3.16 8.47 9.19
C ARG A 80 -4.00 7.38 8.53
N SER A 81 -3.93 7.29 7.20
CA SER A 81 -4.65 6.26 6.44
C SER A 81 -4.05 4.87 6.69
N LEU A 82 -2.73 4.76 6.76
CA LEU A 82 -2.03 3.53 7.15
C LEU A 82 -2.35 3.12 8.58
N ASP A 83 -2.33 4.05 9.54
CA ASP A 83 -2.67 3.78 10.93
C ASP A 83 -4.12 3.27 11.06
N ALA A 84 -5.06 3.81 10.27
CA ALA A 84 -6.44 3.34 10.23
C ALA A 84 -6.55 1.91 9.65
N ALA A 85 -5.82 1.61 8.58
CA ALA A 85 -5.76 0.29 7.97
C ALA A 85 -5.14 -0.74 8.95
N GLU A 86 -4.03 -0.40 9.60
CA GLU A 86 -3.40 -1.25 10.62
C GLU A 86 -4.33 -1.49 11.82
N LEU A 87 -5.01 -0.44 12.30
CA LEU A 87 -5.94 -0.56 13.42
C LEU A 87 -7.09 -1.51 13.07
N GLU A 88 -7.63 -1.42 11.85
CA GLU A 88 -8.67 -2.32 11.37
C GLU A 88 -8.18 -3.77 11.26
N GLY A 89 -6.99 -3.99 10.68
CA GLY A 89 -6.38 -5.31 10.60
C GLY A 89 -6.17 -5.94 11.98
N LYS A 90 -5.64 -5.18 12.94
CA LYS A 90 -5.49 -5.60 14.34
C LYS A 90 -6.84 -5.92 15.00
N ARG A 91 -7.87 -5.10 14.76
CA ARG A 91 -9.22 -5.34 15.28
C ARG A 91 -9.78 -6.69 14.80
N VAL A 92 -9.60 -7.02 13.52
CA VAL A 92 -10.07 -8.31 12.96
C VAL A 92 -9.23 -9.48 13.50
N GLU A 93 -7.91 -9.30 13.63
CA GLU A 93 -7.02 -10.29 14.23
C GLU A 93 -7.41 -10.61 15.68
N ASP A 94 -7.64 -9.59 16.52
CA ASP A 94 -8.07 -9.75 17.91
C ASP A 94 -9.42 -10.47 18.02
N GLN A 95 -10.36 -10.19 17.10
CA GLN A 95 -11.62 -10.90 17.01
C GLN A 95 -11.41 -12.38 16.70
N LEU A 96 -10.56 -12.70 15.73
CA LEU A 96 -10.26 -14.08 15.37
C LEU A 96 -9.54 -14.84 16.49
N GLN A 97 -8.65 -14.18 17.23
CA GLN A 97 -8.02 -14.74 18.42
C GLN A 97 -9.07 -15.06 19.50
N THR A 98 -10.01 -14.14 19.74
CA THR A 98 -11.08 -14.32 20.73
C THR A 98 -12.03 -15.47 20.35
N LEU A 99 -12.38 -15.59 19.07
CA LEU A 99 -13.19 -16.71 18.55
C LEU A 99 -12.45 -18.05 18.68
N SER A 100 -11.16 -18.07 18.36
CA SER A 100 -10.31 -19.27 18.49
C SER A 100 -10.24 -19.78 19.94
N LEU A 101 -10.24 -18.87 20.92
CA LEU A 101 -10.21 -19.23 22.35
C LEU A 101 -11.58 -19.62 22.91
N SER A 102 -12.68 -19.08 22.36
CA SER A 102 -14.04 -19.31 22.87
C SER A 102 -14.70 -20.59 22.34
N GLY A 103 -14.12 -21.23 21.31
CA GLY A 103 -14.60 -22.52 20.78
C GLY A 103 -15.98 -22.47 20.11
N HIS A 104 -16.57 -21.27 19.96
CA HIS A 104 -17.75 -21.02 19.14
C HIS A 104 -17.29 -20.63 17.75
N ALA A 105 -17.02 -21.64 16.91
CA ALA A 105 -16.98 -21.42 15.48
C ALA A 105 -18.41 -21.08 15.04
N GLN A 106 -18.73 -19.78 14.93
CA GLN A 106 -19.88 -19.40 14.13
C GLN A 106 -19.60 -19.87 12.71
N ASP A 107 -20.51 -20.71 12.21
CA ASP A 107 -20.59 -21.21 10.83
C ASP A 107 -21.06 -20.07 9.89
N ASP A 108 -20.55 -18.85 10.13
CA ASP A 108 -20.75 -17.75 9.20
C ASP A 108 -19.93 -18.12 7.96
N GLU A 109 -20.63 -18.26 6.84
CA GLU A 109 -20.13 -18.47 5.48
C GLU A 109 -19.22 -17.30 5.03
N SER A 110 -18.18 -16.97 5.80
CA SER A 110 -17.03 -16.20 5.33
C SER A 110 -16.22 -17.10 4.41
N ASP A 111 -16.80 -17.40 3.26
CA ASP A 111 -16.21 -18.26 2.27
C ASP A 111 -15.01 -17.51 1.67
N LEU A 112 -13.81 -17.86 2.15
CA LEU A 112 -12.54 -17.46 1.52
C LEU A 112 -12.50 -17.96 0.05
N GLY A 113 -13.48 -18.74 -0.40
CA GLY A 113 -13.73 -19.03 -1.80
C GLY A 113 -13.87 -17.81 -2.71
N SER A 114 -14.29 -16.63 -2.21
CA SER A 114 -14.34 -15.40 -3.03
C SER A 114 -12.97 -14.80 -3.33
N LEU A 115 -11.91 -15.19 -2.61
CA LEU A 115 -10.56 -14.61 -2.76
C LEU A 115 -9.93 -14.81 -4.15
N HIS A 116 -10.50 -15.67 -4.97
CA HIS A 116 -10.02 -15.97 -6.32
C HIS A 116 -10.49 -14.97 -7.38
N ASN A 117 -11.50 -14.14 -7.08
CA ASN A 117 -12.09 -13.18 -8.01
C ASN A 117 -11.73 -11.73 -7.64
N GLY A 118 -10.47 -11.48 -7.33
CA GLY A 118 -10.01 -10.16 -6.90
C GLY A 118 -8.55 -10.12 -6.51
N TYR A 119 -8.17 -9.08 -5.79
CA TYR A 119 -6.83 -8.93 -5.25
C TYR A 119 -6.86 -8.21 -3.89
N PHE A 120 -5.85 -8.45 -3.07
CA PHE A 120 -5.62 -7.68 -1.85
C PHE A 120 -4.73 -6.48 -2.17
N ARG A 121 -5.15 -5.30 -1.72
CA ARG A 121 -4.28 -4.11 -1.69
C ARG A 121 -3.48 -4.09 -0.40
N LEU A 122 -2.16 -3.98 -0.51
CA LEU A 122 -1.22 -4.11 0.60
C LEU A 122 -0.79 -2.74 1.14
N TYR A 123 -0.83 -2.62 2.48
CA TYR A 123 -0.46 -1.43 3.24
C TYR A 123 0.51 -1.81 4.36
N SER A 124 1.48 -0.95 4.66
CA SER A 124 2.44 -1.19 5.75
C SER A 124 2.89 0.12 6.38
N THR A 125 2.53 0.34 7.65
CA THR A 125 3.06 1.44 8.48
C THR A 125 4.55 1.26 8.74
N GLU A 126 4.99 0.02 8.93
CA GLU A 126 6.39 -0.33 9.14
C GLU A 126 7.24 0.03 7.92
N LEU A 127 6.86 -0.45 6.73
CA LEU A 127 7.61 -0.15 5.50
C LEU A 127 7.62 1.36 5.22
N PHE A 128 6.50 2.05 5.45
CA PHE A 128 6.42 3.50 5.33
C PHE A 128 7.47 4.20 6.21
N ASP A 129 7.61 3.80 7.47
CA ASP A 129 8.60 4.37 8.38
C ASP A 129 10.04 4.02 7.94
N LEU A 130 10.25 2.77 7.54
CA LEU A 130 11.55 2.29 7.08
C LEU A 130 12.04 3.03 5.83
N LEU A 131 11.14 3.37 4.91
CA LEU A 131 11.43 4.12 3.67
C LEU A 131 11.52 5.63 3.88
N GLY A 132 11.33 6.13 5.11
CA GLY A 132 11.40 7.56 5.39
C GLY A 132 10.16 8.33 4.95
N GLN A 133 8.98 7.72 5.10
CA GLN A 133 7.66 8.33 4.88
C GLN A 133 7.41 8.73 3.41
N PRO A 134 7.44 7.75 2.47
CA PRO A 134 7.22 8.01 1.05
C PRO A 134 5.83 8.61 0.77
N THR A 135 5.63 9.16 -0.42
CA THR A 135 4.34 9.77 -0.81
C THR A 135 3.35 8.77 -1.42
N ASP A 136 3.67 7.48 -1.40
CA ASP A 136 2.75 6.42 -1.81
C ASP A 136 2.18 5.67 -0.60
N LEU A 137 0.88 5.40 -0.65
CA LEU A 137 0.13 4.62 0.34
C LEU A 137 0.11 3.13 0.00
N ARG A 138 0.18 2.79 -1.29
CA ARG A 138 0.00 1.42 -1.80
C ARG A 138 1.37 0.80 -2.06
N PHE A 139 1.77 -0.12 -1.21
CA PHE A 139 3.05 -0.81 -1.37
C PHE A 139 2.99 -2.03 -2.28
N GLY A 140 1.79 -2.53 -2.55
CA GLY A 140 1.66 -3.69 -3.42
C GLY A 140 0.25 -4.23 -3.58
N THR A 141 0.17 -5.35 -4.28
CA THR A 141 -1.02 -6.18 -4.42
C THR A 141 -0.70 -7.66 -4.36
N LEU A 142 -1.65 -8.44 -3.87
CA LEU A 142 -1.55 -9.88 -3.74
C LEU A 142 -2.78 -10.54 -4.35
N ARG A 143 -2.60 -11.53 -5.22
CA ARG A 143 -3.67 -12.30 -5.85
C ARG A 143 -3.45 -13.79 -5.67
N PHE A 144 -4.54 -14.51 -5.41
CA PHE A 144 -4.54 -15.96 -5.26
C PHE A 144 -5.21 -16.61 -6.46
N HIS A 145 -4.47 -17.46 -7.15
CA HIS A 145 -4.98 -18.28 -8.23
C HIS A 145 -5.18 -19.70 -7.72
N LYS A 146 -6.35 -20.25 -7.99
CA LYS A 146 -6.65 -21.65 -7.76
C LYS A 146 -6.88 -22.29 -9.10
N ASP A 147 -5.96 -23.18 -9.46
CA ASP A 147 -6.17 -24.06 -10.60
C ASP A 147 -7.19 -25.11 -10.18
N ASN A 148 -8.46 -24.74 -10.32
CA ASN A 148 -9.49 -25.72 -10.55
C ASN A 148 -9.16 -26.31 -11.92
N LEU A 149 -8.29 -27.32 -11.95
CA LEU A 149 -8.18 -28.24 -13.07
C LEU A 149 -9.61 -28.58 -13.44
N ASN A 150 -10.10 -27.99 -14.52
CA ASN A 150 -11.42 -28.25 -15.06
C ASN A 150 -11.47 -29.76 -15.23
N HIS A 151 -12.10 -30.44 -14.27
CA HIS A 151 -12.38 -31.85 -14.35
C HIS A 151 -13.41 -32.00 -15.47
N HIS A 152 -12.90 -32.03 -16.70
CA HIS A 152 -13.48 -32.88 -17.70
C HIS A 152 -13.51 -34.27 -17.09
N GLU A 153 -14.73 -34.69 -16.79
CA GLU A 153 -15.12 -35.94 -16.18
C GLU A 153 -14.37 -37.12 -16.81
N MET A 154 -13.38 -37.65 -16.10
CA MET A 154 -12.88 -39.00 -16.31
C MET A 154 -12.99 -39.74 -14.98
N PRO A 155 -14.01 -40.60 -14.83
CA PRO A 155 -14.33 -41.22 -13.55
C PRO A 155 -13.46 -42.47 -13.37
N SER A 156 -12.32 -42.38 -12.67
CA SER A 156 -11.76 -43.49 -11.87
C SER A 156 -10.32 -43.24 -11.40
N GLN A 157 -10.05 -42.31 -10.47
CA GLN A 157 -8.87 -42.43 -9.59
C GLN A 157 -9.16 -41.88 -8.18
N PRO A 158 -8.81 -42.62 -7.10
CA PRO A 158 -9.18 -42.29 -5.72
C PRO A 158 -8.25 -41.29 -5.01
N HIS A 159 -7.48 -40.50 -5.76
CA HIS A 159 -6.58 -39.49 -5.19
C HIS A 159 -6.80 -38.17 -5.92
N SER A 160 -7.79 -37.39 -5.48
CA SER A 160 -7.91 -36.01 -5.91
C SER A 160 -6.62 -35.26 -5.50
N PRO A 161 -5.83 -34.73 -6.45
CA PRO A 161 -4.67 -33.93 -6.11
C PRO A 161 -5.13 -32.76 -5.25
N SER A 162 -4.35 -32.40 -4.24
CA SER A 162 -4.63 -31.19 -3.46
C SER A 162 -4.71 -29.99 -4.40
N PRO A 163 -5.64 -29.05 -4.17
CA PRO A 163 -5.80 -27.90 -5.05
C PRO A 163 -4.48 -27.16 -5.15
N HIS A 164 -3.98 -27.04 -6.37
CA HIS A 164 -2.78 -26.29 -6.71
C HIS A 164 -3.08 -24.80 -6.53
N VAL A 165 -2.24 -24.12 -5.76
CA VAL A 165 -2.37 -22.68 -5.50
C VAL A 165 -1.14 -21.97 -6.03
N THR A 166 -1.39 -21.00 -6.89
CA THR A 166 -0.39 -20.04 -7.35
C THR A 166 -0.70 -18.68 -6.76
N ILE A 167 0.33 -17.93 -6.40
CA ILE A 167 0.22 -16.59 -5.84
C ILE A 167 0.99 -15.62 -6.72
N GLU A 168 0.39 -14.46 -6.93
CA GLU A 168 1.02 -13.31 -7.56
C GLU A 168 1.12 -12.19 -6.53
N LEU A 169 2.34 -11.69 -6.31
CA LEU A 169 2.64 -10.59 -5.42
C LEU A 169 3.35 -9.50 -6.24
N ALA A 170 2.71 -8.35 -6.37
CA ALA A 170 3.35 -7.15 -6.91
C ALA A 170 3.75 -6.24 -5.75
N LEU A 171 5.04 -5.93 -5.62
CA LEU A 171 5.55 -4.92 -4.70
C LEU A 171 6.07 -3.75 -5.55
N ASN A 172 5.37 -2.61 -5.50
CA ASN A 172 5.57 -1.52 -6.44
C ASN A 172 5.59 -2.00 -7.91
N GLU A 173 6.70 -1.83 -8.63
CA GLU A 173 6.88 -2.25 -10.03
C GLU A 173 7.45 -3.68 -10.16
N SER A 174 7.81 -4.34 -9.06
CA SER A 174 8.40 -5.68 -9.09
C SER A 174 7.35 -6.77 -8.88
N PHE A 175 7.49 -7.87 -9.62
CA PHE A 175 6.55 -8.98 -9.61
C PHE A 175 7.17 -10.27 -9.09
N PHE A 176 6.49 -10.91 -8.15
CA PHE A 176 6.87 -12.16 -7.52
C PHE A 176 5.75 -13.18 -7.72
N VAL A 177 6.15 -14.41 -7.98
CA VAL A 177 5.24 -15.56 -8.12
C VAL A 177 5.62 -16.62 -7.10
N ALA A 178 4.63 -17.33 -6.57
CA ALA A 178 4.84 -18.45 -5.66
C ALA A 178 3.90 -19.60 -6.00
N ASP A 179 4.44 -20.81 -6.01
CA ASP A 179 3.71 -22.02 -6.38
C ASP A 179 3.76 -23.02 -5.21
N SER A 180 2.58 -23.53 -4.83
CA SER A 180 2.40 -24.50 -3.76
C SER A 180 3.15 -25.83 -3.99
N GLU A 181 3.39 -26.22 -5.24
CA GLU A 181 4.14 -27.44 -5.59
C GLU A 181 5.65 -27.24 -5.47
N GLU A 182 6.14 -26.04 -5.81
CA GLU A 182 7.56 -25.66 -5.66
C GLU A 182 8.00 -25.55 -4.20
N THR A 183 7.04 -25.59 -3.27
CA THR A 183 7.26 -25.56 -1.82
C THR A 183 7.58 -26.95 -1.25
N LEU A 184 7.39 -28.02 -2.02
CA LEU A 184 7.72 -29.39 -1.59
C LEU A 184 9.26 -29.63 -1.63
N PRO A 185 9.81 -30.47 -0.73
CA PRO A 185 9.12 -31.32 0.25
C PRO A 185 8.91 -30.67 1.62
N TYR A 186 9.20 -29.37 1.81
CA TYR A 186 9.19 -28.73 3.12
C TYR A 186 7.81 -28.82 3.79
N HIS A 187 6.77 -28.35 3.11
CA HIS A 187 5.39 -28.54 3.52
C HIS A 187 4.43 -28.30 2.36
N THR A 188 3.19 -28.75 2.52
CA THR A 188 2.11 -28.39 1.60
C THR A 188 1.48 -27.07 2.01
N PHE A 189 1.52 -26.08 1.13
CA PHE A 189 0.72 -24.86 1.23
C PHE A 189 -0.71 -25.14 0.77
N ARG A 190 -1.72 -24.66 1.51
CA ARG A 190 -3.13 -24.74 1.13
C ARG A 190 -3.83 -23.48 1.57
N LEU A 191 -4.65 -22.91 0.69
CA LEU A 191 -5.55 -21.83 1.09
C LEU A 191 -6.58 -22.39 2.08
N PRO A 192 -6.71 -21.82 3.28
CA PRO A 192 -7.69 -22.31 4.24
C PRO A 192 -9.10 -21.94 3.78
N THR A 193 -10.09 -22.77 4.10
CA THR A 193 -11.51 -22.51 3.81
C THR A 193 -12.14 -21.58 4.84
N THR A 194 -11.51 -21.43 6.01
CA THR A 194 -11.94 -20.55 7.10
C THR A 194 -10.78 -19.65 7.53
N PRO A 195 -11.05 -18.53 8.21
CA PRO A 195 -10.00 -17.72 8.82
C PRO A 195 -9.03 -18.57 9.66
N SER A 196 -7.73 -18.26 9.59
CA SER A 196 -6.65 -19.01 10.22
C SER A 196 -5.53 -18.11 10.71
N LEU A 197 -5.25 -18.21 12.01
CA LEU A 197 -4.09 -17.61 12.68
C LEU A 197 -2.79 -18.39 12.48
N ARG A 198 -2.88 -19.62 11.97
CA ARG A 198 -1.72 -20.48 11.71
C ARG A 198 -1.41 -20.43 10.24
N ASN A 199 -0.13 -20.37 9.91
CA ASN A 199 0.26 -20.50 8.52
C ASN A 199 1.55 -21.27 8.30
N ARG A 200 1.57 -21.94 7.15
CA ARG A 200 2.73 -22.49 6.51
C ARG A 200 3.06 -21.54 5.37
N GLY A 201 4.26 -21.00 5.32
CA GLY A 201 4.63 -20.03 4.29
C GLY A 201 4.54 -20.58 2.87
N ILE A 202 4.71 -19.74 1.86
CA ILE A 202 4.95 -20.21 0.49
C ILE A 202 6.19 -19.50 -0.05
N ARG A 203 7.05 -20.24 -0.73
CA ARG A 203 8.31 -19.68 -1.22
C ARG A 203 8.07 -18.97 -2.53
N SER A 204 8.46 -17.70 -2.60
CA SER A 204 8.29 -16.87 -3.79
C SER A 204 9.58 -16.71 -4.58
N ARG A 205 9.45 -16.41 -5.87
CA ARG A 205 10.55 -16.07 -6.77
C ARG A 205 10.17 -14.86 -7.60
N LYS A 206 11.17 -14.10 -8.03
CA LYS A 206 10.95 -12.93 -8.86
C LYS A 206 10.73 -13.36 -10.31
N PHE A 207 9.71 -12.82 -10.95
CA PHE A 207 9.31 -13.24 -12.29
C PHE A 207 10.34 -12.85 -13.36
N ASP A 208 10.96 -11.67 -13.23
CA ASP A 208 11.86 -11.12 -14.23
C ASP A 208 13.22 -11.84 -14.32
N GLU A 209 13.57 -12.65 -13.32
CA GLU A 209 14.88 -13.32 -13.20
C GLU A 209 14.82 -14.77 -13.69
N GLU A 210 14.27 -14.98 -14.89
CA GLU A 210 14.12 -16.31 -15.52
C GLU A 210 13.38 -17.35 -14.66
N GLY A 211 12.64 -16.89 -13.63
CA GLY A 211 12.00 -17.77 -12.66
C GLY A 211 12.96 -18.44 -11.68
N THR A 212 14.15 -17.89 -11.42
CA THR A 212 15.04 -18.40 -10.35
C THR A 212 14.59 -17.92 -8.97
N PHE A 213 14.75 -18.78 -7.96
CA PHE A 213 14.60 -18.34 -6.57
C PHE A 213 15.71 -17.37 -6.18
N PRO A 214 15.40 -16.31 -5.42
CA PRO A 214 16.42 -15.38 -4.94
C PRO A 214 17.40 -16.08 -3.98
N GLU A 215 18.57 -15.45 -3.81
CA GLU A 215 19.63 -15.94 -2.91
C GLU A 215 19.27 -15.81 -1.42
N TYR A 216 18.33 -14.92 -1.09
CA TYR A 216 17.80 -14.73 0.25
C TYR A 216 16.55 -15.57 0.49
N ASP A 217 16.11 -15.58 1.75
CA ASP A 217 14.89 -16.28 2.11
C ASP A 217 13.64 -15.53 1.63
N SER A 218 12.79 -16.20 0.85
CA SER A 218 11.66 -15.60 0.13
C SER A 218 10.30 -16.20 0.54
N TRP A 219 10.23 -16.75 1.75
CA TRP A 219 8.99 -17.24 2.34
C TRP A 219 8.03 -16.10 2.64
N LEU A 220 6.85 -16.16 2.04
CA LEU A 220 5.72 -15.29 2.37
C LEU A 220 4.88 -15.99 3.44
N LEU A 221 4.67 -15.32 4.59
CA LEU A 221 3.82 -15.84 5.66
C LEU A 221 2.53 -15.03 5.72
N PHE A 222 1.41 -15.71 5.53
CA PHE A 222 0.07 -15.12 5.58
C PHE A 222 -0.60 -15.37 6.94
N THR A 223 -1.56 -14.53 7.32
CA THR A 223 -2.57 -14.83 8.33
C THR A 223 -3.90 -14.50 7.70
N PHE A 224 -4.79 -15.49 7.57
CA PHE A 224 -6.08 -15.30 6.91
C PHE A 224 -7.09 -14.84 7.96
N LEU A 225 -7.40 -13.55 7.99
CA LEU A 225 -8.20 -12.97 9.07
C LEU A 225 -9.71 -13.12 8.83
N GLY A 226 -10.12 -13.39 7.58
CA GLY A 226 -11.53 -13.37 7.17
C GLY A 226 -11.99 -11.97 6.80
N ASN A 227 -13.25 -11.82 6.38
CA ASN A 227 -13.85 -10.54 6.01
C ASN A 227 -13.04 -9.72 4.99
N GLY A 228 -12.39 -10.39 4.03
CA GLY A 228 -11.54 -9.73 3.05
C GLY A 228 -10.26 -9.11 3.63
N CYS A 229 -9.84 -9.49 4.84
CA CYS A 229 -8.61 -9.02 5.45
C CYS A 229 -7.55 -10.14 5.54
N ILE A 230 -6.30 -9.78 5.27
CA ILE A 230 -5.14 -10.67 5.38
C ILE A 230 -3.98 -9.93 6.03
N LYS A 231 -3.19 -10.64 6.82
CA LYS A 231 -1.87 -10.20 7.26
C LYS A 231 -0.82 -10.92 6.43
N LEU A 232 0.20 -10.23 5.97
CA LEU A 232 1.29 -10.80 5.17
C LEU A 232 2.63 -10.32 5.73
N GLU A 233 3.48 -11.25 6.12
CA GLU A 233 4.87 -11.01 6.50
C GLU A 233 5.74 -11.31 5.28
N VAL A 234 6.50 -10.30 4.86
CA VAL A 234 7.40 -10.37 3.70
C VAL A 234 8.83 -10.19 4.18
N PRO A 235 9.79 -11.04 3.78
CA PRO A 235 11.20 -10.85 4.08
C PRO A 235 11.68 -9.47 3.66
N ILE A 236 12.43 -8.80 4.53
CA ILE A 236 12.88 -7.44 4.27
C ILE A 236 13.83 -7.35 3.08
N GLU A 237 14.51 -8.45 2.74
CA GLU A 237 15.37 -8.59 1.56
C GLU A 237 14.56 -8.43 0.28
N MET A 238 13.35 -9.01 0.21
CA MET A 238 12.43 -8.78 -0.91
C MET A 238 12.04 -7.31 -1.01
N CYS A 239 11.80 -6.64 0.12
CA CYS A 239 11.49 -5.22 0.13
C CYS A 239 12.73 -4.37 -0.26
N ALA A 240 13.93 -4.76 0.19
CA ALA A 240 15.19 -4.10 -0.13
C ALA A 240 15.56 -4.23 -1.61
N ASP A 241 15.18 -5.33 -2.26
CA ASP A 241 15.33 -5.52 -3.70
C ASP A 241 14.49 -4.55 -4.52
N VAL A 242 13.28 -4.22 -4.02
CA VAL A 242 12.33 -3.34 -4.71
C VAL A 242 12.61 -1.88 -4.42
N TYR A 243 12.74 -1.52 -3.14
CA TYR A 243 12.82 -0.13 -2.69
C TYR A 243 14.25 0.34 -2.40
N GLY A 244 15.19 -0.59 -2.23
CA GLY A 244 16.60 -0.26 -1.98
C GLY A 244 16.85 0.49 -0.66
N GLY A 245 17.91 1.29 -0.67
CA GLY A 245 18.17 2.28 0.37
C GLY A 245 18.30 1.73 1.79
N SER A 246 17.51 2.30 2.71
CA SER A 246 17.52 2.07 4.16
C SER A 246 17.12 0.67 4.61
N LEU A 247 16.62 -0.15 3.69
CA LEU A 247 16.22 -1.54 3.95
C LEU A 247 17.39 -2.51 3.90
N ARG A 248 18.50 -2.14 3.23
CA ARG A 248 19.67 -3.00 3.09
C ARG A 248 20.39 -3.19 4.44
N GLY A 249 20.96 -4.38 4.64
CA GLY A 249 21.71 -4.73 5.85
C GLY A 249 20.85 -5.10 7.06
N ARG A 250 19.57 -5.39 6.84
CA ARG A 250 18.59 -5.79 7.88
C ARG A 250 18.25 -7.28 7.78
N GLU A 251 19.24 -8.13 7.54
CA GLU A 251 19.01 -9.54 7.23
C GLU A 251 18.14 -10.28 8.27
N ASN A 252 17.27 -11.17 7.81
CA ASN A 252 16.36 -11.99 8.62
C ASN A 252 15.31 -11.17 9.40
N GLN A 253 14.91 -10.01 8.90
CA GLN A 253 13.74 -9.28 9.40
C GLN A 253 12.57 -9.48 8.43
N GLU A 254 11.36 -9.37 8.96
CA GLU A 254 10.13 -9.41 8.19
C GLU A 254 9.48 -8.03 8.25
N VAL A 255 8.84 -7.63 7.17
CA VAL A 255 8.03 -6.42 7.08
C VAL A 255 6.57 -6.84 7.07
N LEU A 256 5.78 -6.26 7.96
CA LEU A 256 4.36 -6.58 8.07
C LEU A 256 3.52 -5.77 7.09
N PHE A 257 2.65 -6.46 6.35
CA PHE A 257 1.65 -5.88 5.47
C PHE A 257 0.24 -6.28 5.91
N TRP A 258 -0.67 -5.31 5.85
CA TRP A 258 -2.11 -5.51 5.96
C TRP A 258 -2.70 -5.47 4.55
N GLY A 259 -3.39 -6.53 4.16
CA GLY A 259 -4.07 -6.64 2.90
C GLY A 259 -5.58 -6.53 3.04
N PHE A 260 -6.21 -5.71 2.20
CA PHE A 260 -7.66 -5.57 2.11
C PHE A 260 -8.13 -5.97 0.71
N PHE A 261 -9.08 -6.88 0.65
CA PHE A 261 -9.59 -7.47 -0.57
C PHE A 261 -10.41 -6.46 -1.38
N VAL A 262 -10.21 -6.51 -2.69
CA VAL A 262 -10.90 -5.73 -3.72
C VAL A 262 -11.34 -6.71 -4.79
N ASP A 263 -12.65 -6.81 -4.99
CA ASP A 263 -13.25 -7.66 -6.03
C ASP A 263 -12.86 -7.16 -7.45
N ASP A 264 -12.78 -8.07 -8.41
CA ASP A 264 -12.52 -7.73 -9.82
C ASP A 264 -13.73 -7.06 -10.53
N ASP A 265 -14.92 -7.06 -9.91
CA ASP A 265 -16.20 -6.60 -10.49
C ASP A 265 -16.55 -5.10 -10.20
N GLU A 266 -15.60 -4.31 -9.67
CA GLU A 266 -15.69 -2.83 -9.60
C GLU A 266 -14.98 -2.11 -10.77
#